data_AF-A0A7X9G7S5-F1
#
_entry.id   AF-A0A7X9G7S5-F1
#
_cell.length_a   1.000
_cell.length_b   1.000
_cell.length_c   1.000
_cell.angle_alpha   90.00
_cell.angle_beta   90.00
_cell.angle_gamma   90.00
#
_symmetry.space_group_name_H-M   'P 1'
#
loop_
_entity.id
_entity.type
_entity.pdbx_description
1 polymer ?
#
loop_
_entity_poly.entity_id
_entity_poly.type
_entity_poly.pdbx_seq_one_letter_code
_entity_poly.pdbx_strand_id
1 'polypeptide(L)'
;MDNKQHELTWSLQVSYLAMFLAGMACGLWQKGHVKLTVALLAAGLPLLLLSRIPFRWFPGWLRQIGQLIIGALAFAWIYFRLPQTTADIALVETGAIITSALFLGGILREHSLMALICIVMAGYGGLTPGRPIFLPSFLATIGMGILILYQTRTLMLTHLGNKHRVPRIPHHIGNWFYRAGHFVFVFLLAFIFLTQLPQNKRIRSRGLIPVSYHSEEDLLFPELWGRWSAPIRQMLSDSPKAKEESDGTKKPTPTEKKSLAELKNSDLRSFDARTGDGKGASIGSDLVFRAYTPAKLYWVMQIYDTYNGEKWTQSRILLSGRGGADNYEPRQYAEVVQSIAIEKPLSLRLPYAHRLQQAMYRDQSIGSVGNPTAAILQRPDAVSLMLKTKNLMEPPWHYRVQSCVPLPDLRPDPRPWLEPAHNFGWNYRALPQRLVSKRLRQLALDLTENALTPMDKANTLRDYLRNNFRYTLEPAPIPPDHEIVDFFLFESREGYCQHFAQALVVL
;
A
#
# COMPACT_ATOMS: atom_id res chain seq x y z
N MET A 1 59.00 -9.01 -5.33
CA MET A 1 57.91 -8.46 -6.16
C MET A 1 57.07 -7.54 -5.28
N ASP A 2 57.26 -6.23 -5.44
CA ASP A 2 56.71 -5.18 -4.59
C ASP A 2 55.21 -5.00 -4.88
N ASN A 3 54.36 -5.71 -4.14
CA ASN A 3 52.91 -5.64 -4.29
C ASN A 3 52.36 -4.43 -3.49
N LYS A 4 52.71 -3.20 -3.91
CA LYS A 4 52.05 -1.97 -3.43
C LYS A 4 50.69 -1.84 -4.11
N GLN A 5 49.74 -2.70 -3.74
CA GLN A 5 48.34 -2.53 -4.09
C GLN A 5 47.82 -1.22 -3.49
N HIS A 6 47.11 -0.47 -4.32
CA HIS A 6 46.74 0.92 -4.15
C HIS A 6 45.98 1.21 -2.85
N GLU A 7 46.60 1.95 -1.93
CA GLU A 7 45.89 2.53 -0.79
C GLU A 7 44.95 3.62 -1.29
N LEU A 8 43.63 3.42 -1.13
CA LEU A 8 42.65 4.48 -1.40
C LEU A 8 42.96 5.71 -0.54
N THR A 9 42.77 6.91 -1.09
CA THR A 9 42.89 8.14 -0.30
C THR A 9 41.82 8.16 0.79
N TRP A 10 42.17 8.72 1.95
CA TRP A 10 41.24 8.86 3.08
C TRP A 10 39.93 9.55 2.69
N SER A 11 40.01 10.61 1.88
CA SER A 11 38.84 11.33 1.37
C SER A 11 37.91 10.46 0.53
N LEU A 12 38.47 9.53 -0.26
CA LEU A 12 37.70 8.65 -1.12
C LEU A 12 37.03 7.54 -0.29
N GLN A 13 37.72 6.99 0.71
CA GLN A 13 37.13 6.00 1.63
C GLN A 13 36.01 6.59 2.49
N VAL A 14 36.17 7.83 2.98
CA VAL A 14 35.09 8.55 3.70
C VAL A 14 33.88 8.77 2.79
N SER A 15 34.10 9.04 1.50
CA SER A 15 33.02 9.18 0.53
C SER A 15 32.26 7.86 0.32
N TYR A 16 32.98 6.74 0.27
CA TYR A 16 32.39 5.40 0.23
C TYR A 16 31.64 5.03 1.53
N LEU A 17 32.14 5.45 2.70
CA LEU A 17 31.42 5.29 3.97
C LEU A 17 30.10 6.08 3.96
N ALA A 18 30.12 7.32 3.48
CA ALA A 18 28.91 8.14 3.38
C ALA A 18 27.86 7.48 2.47
N MET A 19 28.27 6.93 1.32
CA MET A 19 27.39 6.16 0.44
C MET A 19 26.84 4.90 1.11
N PHE A 20 27.67 4.17 1.84
CA PHE A 20 27.26 2.98 2.58
C PHE A 20 26.16 3.32 3.60
N LEU A 21 26.41 4.32 4.45
CA LEU A 21 25.44 4.74 5.47
C LEU A 21 24.13 5.26 4.84
N ALA A 22 24.22 6.06 3.77
CA ALA A 22 23.04 6.56 3.06
C ALA A 22 22.24 5.41 2.42
N GLY A 23 22.91 4.45 1.79
CA GLY A 23 22.27 3.26 1.22
C GLY A 23 21.57 2.39 2.27
N MET A 24 22.21 2.15 3.41
CA MET A 24 21.62 1.39 4.53
C MET A 24 20.44 2.13 5.16
N ALA A 25 20.57 3.43 5.39
CA ALA A 25 19.50 4.25 5.96
C ALA A 25 18.29 4.30 5.00
N CYS A 26 18.49 4.62 3.71
CA CYS A 26 17.38 4.62 2.75
C CYS A 26 16.74 3.24 2.58
N GLY A 27 17.55 2.20 2.37
CA GLY A 27 17.06 0.87 2.01
C GLY A 27 16.37 0.14 3.16
N LEU A 28 16.84 0.33 4.41
CA LEU A 28 16.42 -0.47 5.55
C LEU A 28 15.70 0.30 6.66
N TRP A 29 15.91 1.60 6.82
CA TRP A 29 15.27 2.35 7.91
C TRP A 29 13.75 2.25 7.80
N GLN A 30 13.05 1.96 8.90
CA GLN A 30 11.60 1.70 8.94
C GLN A 30 11.08 0.50 8.11
N LYS A 31 11.87 -0.17 7.27
CA LYS A 31 11.40 -1.33 6.45
C LYS A 31 12.02 -2.65 6.88
N GLY A 32 13.34 -2.63 7.04
CA GLY A 32 14.12 -3.80 7.42
C GLY A 32 14.05 -4.07 8.92
N HIS A 33 14.57 -5.23 9.29
CA HIS A 33 14.65 -5.66 10.67
C HIS A 33 15.45 -4.66 11.53
N VAL A 34 14.79 -4.08 12.54
CA VAL A 34 15.31 -2.94 13.33
C VAL A 34 16.72 -3.20 13.87
N LYS A 35 16.94 -4.37 14.49
CA LYS A 35 18.25 -4.71 15.08
C LYS A 35 19.34 -4.84 14.01
N LEU A 36 19.00 -5.38 12.83
CA LEU A 36 19.95 -5.54 11.75
C LEU A 36 20.34 -4.18 11.18
N THR A 37 19.35 -3.31 10.92
CA THR A 37 19.57 -1.98 10.39
C THR A 37 20.49 -1.15 11.29
N VAL A 38 20.24 -1.16 12.61
CA VAL A 38 21.09 -0.46 13.57
C VAL A 38 22.49 -1.05 13.62
N ALA A 39 22.62 -2.38 13.60
CA ALA A 39 23.91 -3.06 13.59
C ALA A 39 24.74 -2.71 12.34
N LEU A 40 24.13 -2.70 11.15
CA LEU A 40 24.82 -2.36 9.90
C LEU A 40 25.26 -0.88 9.86
N LEU A 41 24.42 0.04 10.33
CA LEU A 41 24.79 1.44 10.45
C LEU A 41 25.95 1.65 11.44
N ALA A 42 25.91 0.97 12.59
CA ALA A 42 26.99 1.02 13.57
C ALA A 42 28.28 0.37 13.06
N ALA A 43 28.18 -0.68 12.24
CA ALA A 43 29.32 -1.41 11.69
C ALA A 43 30.11 -0.62 10.62
N GLY A 44 29.53 0.41 10.00
CA GLY A 44 30.19 1.17 8.93
C GLY A 44 31.55 1.76 9.34
N LEU A 45 31.63 2.42 10.50
CA LEU A 45 32.87 3.03 10.98
C LEU A 45 33.94 1.97 11.36
N PRO A 46 33.62 0.91 12.13
CA PRO A 46 34.55 -0.21 12.35
C PRO A 46 35.07 -0.85 11.05
N LEU A 47 34.19 -1.07 10.06
CA LEU A 47 34.58 -1.66 8.77
C LEU A 47 35.53 -0.76 7.99
N LEU A 48 35.35 0.56 8.07
CA LEU A 48 36.30 1.54 7.51
C LEU A 48 37.67 1.46 8.18
N LEU A 49 37.71 1.38 9.51
CA LEU A 49 38.97 1.27 10.24
C LEU A 49 39.70 -0.04 9.90
N LEU A 50 38.97 -1.15 9.83
CA LEU A 50 39.50 -2.46 9.43
C LEU A 50 40.02 -2.47 8.00
N SER A 51 39.31 -1.84 7.06
CA SER A 51 39.73 -1.82 5.65
C SER A 51 41.06 -1.09 5.44
N ARG A 52 41.43 -0.17 6.35
CA ARG A 52 42.67 0.60 6.32
C ARG A 52 43.87 -0.06 7.01
N ILE A 53 43.67 -1.17 7.72
CA ILE A 53 44.80 -1.87 8.38
C ILE A 53 45.77 -2.35 7.29
N PRO A 54 47.07 -2.01 7.35
CA PRO A 54 48.02 -2.41 6.32
C PRO A 54 48.01 -3.92 6.07
N PHE A 55 48.22 -4.34 4.80
CA PHE A 55 48.24 -5.77 4.42
C PHE A 55 49.25 -6.62 5.20
N ARG A 56 50.24 -5.99 5.86
CA ARG A 56 51.19 -6.65 6.76
C ARG A 56 50.53 -7.19 8.04
N TRP A 57 49.53 -6.47 8.55
CA TRP A 57 48.80 -6.81 9.77
C TRP A 57 47.43 -7.44 9.48
N PHE A 58 46.82 -7.10 8.35
CA PHE A 58 45.55 -7.64 7.90
C PHE A 58 45.64 -8.09 6.43
N PRO A 59 46.24 -9.27 6.20
CA PRO A 59 46.54 -9.77 4.86
C PRO A 59 45.27 -10.14 4.08
N GLY A 60 45.39 -10.23 2.76
CA GLY A 60 44.26 -10.48 1.85
C GLY A 60 43.47 -11.76 2.18
N TRP A 61 44.15 -12.84 2.57
CA TRP A 61 43.47 -14.10 2.95
C TRP A 61 42.61 -13.94 4.22
N LEU A 62 43.05 -13.14 5.19
CA LEU A 62 42.30 -12.90 6.43
C LEU A 62 41.08 -11.99 6.18
N ARG A 63 41.23 -10.99 5.31
CA ARG A 63 40.11 -10.19 4.78
C ARG A 63 39.10 -11.09 4.07
N GLN A 64 39.56 -12.00 3.23
CA GLN A 64 38.70 -12.94 2.50
C GLN A 64 37.95 -13.89 3.45
N ILE A 65 38.59 -14.39 4.51
CA ILE A 65 37.91 -15.18 5.55
C ILE A 65 36.80 -14.34 6.22
N GLY A 66 37.10 -13.08 6.57
CA GLY A 66 36.09 -12.17 7.11
C GLY A 66 34.89 -11.97 6.17
N GLN A 67 35.14 -11.83 4.87
CA GLN A 67 34.10 -11.73 3.86
C GLN A 67 33.26 -13.01 3.74
N LEU A 68 33.89 -14.19 3.78
CA LEU A 68 33.20 -15.47 3.74
C LEU A 68 32.34 -15.69 4.98
N ILE A 69 32.80 -15.28 6.16
CA ILE A 69 32.01 -15.33 7.41
C ILE A 69 30.77 -14.44 7.29
N ILE A 70 30.92 -13.20 6.81
CA ILE A 70 29.78 -12.29 6.59
C ILE A 70 28.83 -12.87 5.52
N GLY A 71 29.36 -13.49 4.46
CA GLY A 71 28.57 -14.17 3.44
C GLY A 71 27.77 -15.36 3.97
N ALA A 72 28.37 -16.19 4.84
CA ALA A 72 27.68 -17.28 5.51
C ALA A 72 26.57 -16.78 6.45
N LEU A 73 26.82 -15.67 7.17
CA LEU A 73 25.80 -14.99 7.96
C LEU A 73 24.66 -14.45 7.10
N ALA A 74 24.94 -13.92 5.90
CA ALA A 74 23.92 -13.48 4.97
C ALA A 74 23.03 -14.65 4.50
N PHE A 75 23.63 -15.81 4.21
CA PHE A 75 22.89 -17.01 3.83
C PHE A 75 22.03 -17.58 4.97
N ALA A 76 22.56 -17.61 6.20
CA ALA A 76 21.79 -17.97 7.37
C ALA A 76 20.64 -16.98 7.63
N TRP A 77 20.89 -15.68 7.41
CA TRP A 77 19.90 -14.63 7.58
C TRP A 77 18.73 -14.76 6.61
N ILE A 78 18.99 -14.97 5.32
CA ILE A 78 17.90 -15.11 4.33
C ILE A 78 17.03 -16.32 4.61
N TYR A 79 17.63 -17.45 4.99
CA TYR A 79 16.89 -18.66 5.36
C TYR A 79 15.98 -18.43 6.58
N PHE A 80 16.49 -17.72 7.59
CA PHE A 80 15.70 -17.34 8.76
C PHE A 80 14.58 -16.33 8.43
N ARG A 81 14.82 -15.41 7.48
CA ARG A 81 13.92 -14.28 7.22
C ARG A 81 12.79 -14.60 6.25
N LEU A 82 13.02 -15.44 5.24
CA LEU A 82 12.02 -15.78 4.22
C LEU A 82 10.64 -16.21 4.77
N PRO A 83 10.53 -17.00 5.87
CA PRO A 83 9.23 -17.36 6.44
C PRO A 83 8.50 -16.22 7.17
N GLN A 84 9.20 -15.13 7.50
CA GLN A 84 8.70 -14.07 8.39
C GLN A 84 8.33 -12.78 7.66
N THR A 85 8.82 -12.60 6.42
CA THR A 85 8.58 -11.40 5.60
C THR A 85 8.41 -11.73 4.14
N THR A 86 8.07 -10.72 3.34
CA THR A 86 8.10 -10.81 1.89
C THR A 86 9.53 -10.99 1.36
N ALA A 87 9.66 -11.67 0.21
CA ALA A 87 10.95 -12.05 -0.36
C ALA A 87 11.81 -10.83 -0.77
N ASP A 88 11.18 -9.74 -1.19
CA ASP A 88 11.84 -8.46 -1.51
C ASP A 88 12.59 -7.88 -0.30
N ILE A 89 11.96 -7.85 0.88
CA ILE A 89 12.58 -7.34 2.11
C ILE A 89 13.73 -8.26 2.54
N ALA A 90 13.52 -9.58 2.50
CA ALA A 90 14.56 -10.54 2.85
C ALA A 90 15.78 -10.43 1.93
N LEU A 91 15.59 -10.23 0.63
CA LEU A 91 16.67 -10.02 -0.34
C LEU A 91 17.42 -8.72 -0.09
N VAL A 92 16.71 -7.62 0.22
CA VAL A 92 17.34 -6.31 0.50
C VAL A 92 18.15 -6.34 1.79
N GLU A 93 17.65 -6.97 2.86
CA GLU A 93 18.41 -7.18 4.10
C GLU A 93 19.66 -8.04 3.86
N THR A 94 19.54 -9.09 3.06
CA THR A 94 20.67 -9.96 2.71
C THR A 94 21.72 -9.23 1.87
N GLY A 95 21.27 -8.47 0.87
CA GLY A 95 22.14 -7.61 0.06
C GLY A 95 22.87 -6.58 0.90
N ALA A 96 22.22 -6.04 1.94
CA ALA A 96 22.84 -5.12 2.88
C ALA A 96 23.98 -5.77 3.69
N ILE A 97 23.79 -7.01 4.15
CA ILE A 97 24.84 -7.78 4.84
C ILE A 97 26.02 -8.06 3.90
N ILE A 98 25.76 -8.47 2.65
CA ILE A 98 26.80 -8.71 1.64
C ILE A 98 27.58 -7.42 1.33
N THR A 99 26.88 -6.28 1.27
CA THR A 99 27.50 -4.97 1.01
C THR A 99 28.53 -4.61 2.09
N SER A 100 28.27 -4.96 3.35
CA SER A 100 29.23 -4.79 4.44
C SER A 100 30.52 -5.60 4.26
N ALA A 101 30.43 -6.79 3.64
CA ALA A 101 31.62 -7.61 3.36
C ALA A 101 32.55 -6.94 2.33
N LEU A 102 31.98 -6.30 1.30
CA LEU A 102 32.75 -5.59 0.27
C LEU A 102 33.51 -4.37 0.83
N PHE A 103 33.05 -3.82 1.95
CA PHE A 103 33.76 -2.74 2.63
C PHE A 103 35.16 -3.20 3.13
N LEU A 104 35.27 -4.46 3.59
CA LEU A 104 36.46 -5.00 4.24
C LEU A 104 37.66 -5.18 3.29
N GLY A 105 37.43 -5.31 1.98
CA GLY A 105 38.46 -5.65 1.00
C GLY A 105 39.59 -4.64 0.88
N GLY A 106 39.34 -3.37 1.15
CA GLY A 106 40.36 -2.31 1.05
C GLY A 106 40.82 -1.99 -0.38
N ILE A 107 40.26 -2.64 -1.40
CA ILE A 107 40.63 -2.46 -2.81
C ILE A 107 39.56 -1.61 -3.52
N LEU A 108 39.98 -0.81 -4.50
CA LEU A 108 39.10 0.10 -5.24
C LEU A 108 37.93 -0.61 -5.90
N ARG A 109 38.16 -1.77 -6.53
CA ARG A 109 37.13 -2.56 -7.22
C ARG A 109 35.97 -2.94 -6.29
N GLU A 110 36.28 -3.36 -5.06
CA GLU A 110 35.27 -3.78 -4.08
C GLU A 110 34.48 -2.58 -3.54
N HIS A 111 35.15 -1.44 -3.30
CA HIS A 111 34.48 -0.20 -2.91
C HIS A 111 33.58 0.35 -4.02
N SER A 112 33.99 0.21 -5.28
CA SER A 112 33.15 0.59 -6.43
C SER A 112 31.92 -0.31 -6.58
N LEU A 113 32.05 -1.63 -6.37
CA LEU A 113 30.91 -2.55 -6.36
C LEU A 113 29.96 -2.24 -5.20
N MET A 114 30.51 -1.97 -4.02
CA MET A 114 29.75 -1.55 -2.85
C MET A 114 28.93 -0.27 -3.13
N ALA A 115 29.56 0.75 -3.73
CA ALA A 115 28.87 1.99 -4.10
C ALA A 115 27.71 1.75 -5.08
N LEU A 116 27.87 0.86 -6.05
CA LEU A 116 26.80 0.48 -6.97
C LEU A 116 25.61 -0.14 -6.23
N ILE A 117 25.87 -1.09 -5.32
CA ILE A 117 24.82 -1.73 -4.52
C ILE A 117 24.11 -0.69 -3.62
N CYS A 118 24.85 0.26 -3.04
CA CYS A 118 24.29 1.32 -2.23
C CYS A 118 23.37 2.26 -3.03
N ILE A 119 23.68 2.55 -4.30
CA ILE A 119 22.79 3.33 -5.19
C ILE A 119 21.49 2.57 -5.43
N VAL A 120 21.57 1.26 -5.72
CA VAL A 120 20.39 0.41 -5.94
C VAL A 120 19.53 0.36 -4.67
N MET A 121 20.13 0.16 -3.51
CA MET A 121 19.43 0.17 -2.22
C MET A 121 18.79 1.53 -1.90
N ALA A 122 19.51 2.63 -2.16
CA ALA A 122 18.98 3.97 -1.98
C ALA A 122 17.80 4.25 -2.91
N GLY A 123 17.84 3.73 -4.15
CA GLY A 123 16.73 3.81 -5.10
C GLY A 123 15.50 3.03 -4.63
N TYR A 124 15.71 1.79 -4.19
CA TYR A 124 14.63 0.98 -3.61
C TYR A 124 13.95 1.69 -2.43
N GLY A 125 14.73 2.21 -1.48
CA GLY A 125 14.21 2.93 -0.32
C GLY A 125 13.55 4.27 -0.65
N GLY A 126 14.24 5.11 -1.42
CA GLY A 126 13.84 6.49 -1.72
C GLY A 126 12.69 6.62 -2.72
N LEU A 127 12.46 5.61 -3.56
CA LEU A 127 11.34 5.56 -4.51
C LEU A 127 10.15 4.75 -3.99
N THR A 128 10.26 4.10 -2.83
CA THR A 128 9.13 3.36 -2.23
C THR A 128 7.98 4.32 -1.85
N PRO A 129 6.73 4.05 -2.28
CA PRO A 129 5.57 4.84 -1.90
C PRO A 129 5.41 4.96 -0.37
N GLY A 130 5.01 6.14 0.11
CA GLY A 130 4.81 6.39 1.55
C GLY A 130 6.04 6.89 2.30
N ARG A 131 7.19 7.05 1.63
CA ARG A 131 8.47 7.46 2.26
C ARG A 131 9.15 8.68 1.62
N PRO A 132 8.45 9.83 1.49
CA PRO A 132 8.98 10.99 0.77
C PRO A 132 10.25 11.59 1.40
N ILE A 133 10.48 11.36 2.70
CA ILE A 133 11.65 11.86 3.45
C ILE A 133 12.97 11.28 2.91
N PHE A 134 12.94 10.09 2.28
CA PHE A 134 14.14 9.43 1.77
C PHE A 134 14.47 9.77 0.31
N LEU A 135 13.56 10.43 -0.41
CA LEU A 135 13.81 10.86 -1.80
C LEU A 135 15.00 11.83 -1.92
N PRO A 136 15.16 12.86 -1.05
CA PRO A 136 16.35 13.71 -1.07
C PRO A 136 17.65 12.93 -0.81
N SER A 137 17.61 11.93 0.06
CA SER A 137 18.78 11.09 0.37
C SER A 137 19.17 10.19 -0.80
N PHE A 138 18.18 9.67 -1.55
CA PHE A 138 18.43 8.98 -2.81
C PHE A 138 19.10 9.90 -3.85
N LEU A 139 18.57 11.10 -4.06
CA LEU A 139 19.17 12.08 -4.99
C LEU A 139 20.59 12.48 -4.57
N ALA A 140 20.83 12.66 -3.27
CA ALA A 140 22.16 12.92 -2.73
C ALA A 140 23.12 11.76 -2.96
N THR A 141 22.64 10.51 -2.83
CA THR A 141 23.44 9.30 -3.08
C THR A 141 23.83 9.18 -4.56
N ILE A 142 22.93 9.51 -5.49
CA ILE A 142 23.25 9.61 -6.93
C ILE A 142 24.31 10.68 -7.18
N GLY A 143 24.11 11.88 -6.62
CA GLY A 143 25.07 12.99 -6.76
C GLY A 143 26.47 12.60 -6.26
N MET A 144 26.54 11.94 -5.10
CA MET A 144 27.79 11.44 -4.53
C MET A 144 28.44 10.36 -5.40
N GLY A 145 27.64 9.42 -5.93
CA GLY A 145 28.11 8.40 -6.87
C GLY A 145 28.74 9.01 -8.13
N ILE A 146 28.13 10.06 -8.69
CA ILE A 146 28.66 10.80 -9.84
C ILE A 146 30.00 11.45 -9.48
N LEU A 147 30.11 12.11 -8.33
CA LEU A 147 31.36 12.72 -7.86
C LEU A 147 32.48 11.68 -7.71
N ILE A 148 32.18 10.51 -7.14
CA ILE A 148 33.13 9.40 -7.00
C ILE A 148 33.56 8.87 -8.38
N LEU A 149 32.64 8.74 -9.34
CA LEU A 149 32.96 8.32 -10.70
C LEU A 149 33.92 9.31 -11.39
N TYR A 150 33.69 10.61 -11.24
CA TYR A 150 34.62 11.61 -11.79
C TYR A 150 35.99 11.55 -11.11
N GLN A 151 36.04 11.45 -9.77
CA GLN A 151 37.29 11.38 -9.02
C GLN A 151 38.10 10.13 -9.39
N THR A 152 37.46 8.95 -9.43
CA THR A 152 38.12 7.68 -9.79
C THR A 152 38.55 7.66 -11.25
N ARG A 153 37.76 8.20 -12.19
CA ARG A 153 38.16 8.33 -13.61
C ARG A 153 39.39 9.22 -13.76
N THR A 154 39.45 10.35 -13.06
CA THR A 154 40.65 11.21 -13.11
C THR A 154 41.89 10.54 -12.56
N LEU A 155 41.75 9.72 -11.50
CA LEU A 155 42.86 8.95 -10.92
C LEU A 155 43.36 7.84 -11.87
N MET A 156 42.45 7.15 -12.56
CA MET A 156 42.83 6.10 -13.53
C MET A 156 43.54 6.69 -14.75
N LEU A 157 43.10 7.85 -15.24
CA LEU A 157 43.70 8.53 -16.39
C LEU A 157 45.09 9.11 -16.09
N THR A 158 45.33 9.63 -14.88
CA THR A 158 46.65 10.13 -14.49
C THR A 158 47.66 9.01 -14.25
N HIS A 159 47.21 7.83 -13.82
CA HIS A 159 48.07 6.67 -13.59
C HIS A 159 48.50 5.91 -14.84
N LEU A 160 47.80 6.07 -15.98
CA LEU A 160 48.23 5.54 -17.28
C LEU A 160 49.54 6.20 -17.79
N GLY A 161 49.96 7.33 -17.20
CA GLY A 161 51.11 8.11 -17.66
C GLY A 161 52.38 8.07 -16.80
N ASN A 162 52.37 7.66 -15.53
CA ASN A 162 53.62 7.61 -14.74
C ASN A 162 53.55 6.78 -13.45
N LYS A 163 54.57 5.96 -13.18
CA LYS A 163 54.61 5.00 -12.06
C LYS A 163 54.99 5.57 -10.68
N HIS A 164 55.37 6.85 -10.54
CA HIS A 164 56.03 7.27 -9.29
C HIS A 164 55.58 8.53 -8.55
N ARG A 165 54.48 9.20 -8.91
CA ARG A 165 53.90 10.23 -8.01
C ARG A 165 52.39 10.26 -8.13
N VAL A 166 51.70 9.99 -7.02
CA VAL A 166 50.29 10.37 -6.85
C VAL A 166 50.27 11.90 -6.93
N PRO A 167 49.68 12.52 -7.97
CA PRO A 167 49.59 13.96 -8.00
C PRO A 167 48.69 14.40 -6.84
N ARG A 168 49.14 15.36 -6.02
CA ARG A 168 48.21 16.11 -5.17
C ARG A 168 47.16 16.69 -6.11
N ILE A 169 45.89 16.31 -5.91
CA ILE A 169 44.76 16.81 -6.70
C ILE A 169 44.83 18.33 -6.64
N PRO A 170 45.16 19.01 -7.75
CA PRO A 170 45.23 20.45 -7.70
C PRO A 170 43.81 20.99 -7.52
N HIS A 171 43.66 22.05 -6.74
CA HIS A 171 42.42 22.83 -6.59
C HIS A 171 42.08 23.55 -7.91
N HIS A 172 41.92 22.80 -9.00
CA HIS A 172 41.72 23.39 -10.32
C HIS A 172 40.23 23.51 -10.65
N ILE A 173 39.78 24.76 -10.52
CA ILE A 173 38.57 25.35 -11.09
C ILE A 173 38.50 25.16 -12.63
N GLY A 174 39.64 24.91 -13.31
CA GLY A 174 39.74 24.86 -14.78
C GLY A 174 38.90 23.79 -15.50
N ASN A 175 38.56 22.67 -14.84
CA ASN A 175 37.78 21.58 -15.47
C ASN A 175 36.30 21.57 -15.06
N TRP A 176 35.82 22.62 -14.37
CA TRP A 176 34.42 22.71 -13.95
C TRP A 176 33.46 22.76 -15.14
N PHE A 177 33.82 23.48 -16.21
CA PHE A 177 32.97 23.56 -17.41
C PHE A 177 32.76 22.21 -18.07
N TYR A 178 33.81 21.39 -18.20
CA TYR A 178 33.68 20.04 -18.75
C TYR A 178 32.83 19.14 -17.85
N ARG A 179 33.05 19.19 -16.52
CA ARG A 179 32.27 18.40 -15.55
C ARG A 179 30.80 18.82 -15.54
N ALA A 180 30.53 20.12 -15.56
CA ALA A 180 29.18 20.68 -15.61
C ALA A 180 28.49 20.32 -16.94
N GLY A 181 29.18 20.45 -18.07
CA GLY A 181 28.64 20.10 -19.39
C GLY A 181 28.28 18.62 -19.50
N HIS A 182 29.17 17.73 -19.08
CA HIS A 182 28.90 16.28 -19.11
C HIS A 182 27.81 15.89 -18.09
N PHE A 183 27.73 16.56 -16.93
CA PHE A 183 26.63 16.37 -15.99
C PHE A 183 25.29 16.79 -16.59
N VAL A 184 25.21 17.97 -17.22
CA VAL A 184 24.00 18.47 -17.88
C VAL A 184 23.57 17.54 -19.02
N PHE A 185 24.52 17.02 -19.81
CA PHE A 185 24.23 16.07 -20.88
C PHE A 185 23.63 14.75 -20.33
N VAL A 186 24.26 14.14 -19.32
CA VAL A 186 23.75 12.93 -18.69
C VAL A 186 22.39 13.18 -18.03
N PHE A 187 22.20 14.34 -17.40
CA PHE A 187 20.93 14.75 -16.82
C PHE A 187 19.83 14.88 -17.88
N LEU A 188 20.10 15.52 -19.02
CA LEU A 188 19.15 15.64 -20.13
C LEU A 188 18.80 14.27 -20.73
N LEU A 189 19.81 13.40 -20.90
CA LEU A 189 19.59 12.05 -21.43
C LEU A 189 18.75 11.20 -20.46
N ALA A 190 19.04 11.28 -19.16
CA ALA A 190 18.23 10.65 -18.13
C ALA A 190 16.80 11.23 -18.08
N PHE A 191 16.65 12.56 -18.22
CA PHE A 191 15.34 13.22 -18.26
C PHE A 191 14.52 12.75 -19.46
N ILE A 192 15.10 12.69 -20.66
CA ILE A 192 14.44 12.15 -21.86
C ILE A 192 14.07 10.68 -21.65
N PHE A 193 14.96 9.86 -21.09
CA PHE A 193 14.66 8.46 -20.81
C PHE A 193 13.51 8.30 -19.79
N LEU A 194 13.52 9.10 -18.72
CA LEU A 194 12.47 9.10 -17.69
C LEU A 194 11.11 9.57 -18.22
N THR A 195 11.07 10.44 -19.24
CA THR A 195 9.80 10.83 -19.91
C THR A 195 9.28 9.76 -20.86
N GLN A 196 10.13 8.84 -21.33
CA GLN A 196 9.74 7.68 -22.14
C GLN A 196 9.28 6.48 -21.30
N LEU A 197 9.62 6.43 -20.00
CA LEU A 197 9.05 5.42 -19.12
C LEU A 197 7.52 5.57 -19.11
N PRO A 198 6.76 4.45 -19.15
CA PRO A 198 5.30 4.50 -19.11
C PRO A 198 4.86 5.21 -17.82
N GLN A 199 4.53 6.50 -17.94
CA GLN A 199 3.93 7.23 -16.85
C GLN A 199 2.58 6.57 -16.58
N ASN A 200 2.30 6.27 -15.31
CA ASN A 200 1.01 5.72 -14.88
C ASN A 200 -0.11 6.53 -15.53
N LYS A 201 -0.70 6.01 -16.61
CA LYS A 201 -1.81 6.69 -17.26
C LYS A 201 -2.93 6.69 -16.23
N ARG A 202 -3.34 7.89 -15.81
CA ARG A 202 -4.51 8.04 -14.94
C ARG A 202 -5.72 7.65 -15.79
N ILE A 203 -6.15 6.41 -15.65
CA ILE A 203 -7.37 5.93 -16.28
C ILE A 203 -8.52 6.32 -15.36
N ARG A 204 -9.52 7.01 -15.91
CA ARG A 204 -10.74 7.37 -15.20
C ARG A 204 -11.82 6.37 -15.55
N SER A 205 -12.31 5.65 -14.54
CA SER A 205 -13.52 4.83 -14.62
C SER A 205 -14.67 5.52 -13.90
N ARG A 206 -15.85 5.59 -14.53
CA ARG A 206 -17.10 6.13 -13.93
C ARG A 206 -18.09 4.99 -13.70
N GLY A 207 -18.62 4.84 -12.47
CA GLY A 207 -19.69 3.88 -12.15
C GLY A 207 -19.47 3.05 -10.87
N LEU A 208 -20.44 2.18 -10.55
CA LEU A 208 -20.29 1.08 -9.58
C LEU A 208 -19.30 0.08 -10.17
N ILE A 209 -18.06 0.09 -9.68
CA ILE A 209 -17.02 -0.82 -10.14
C ILE A 209 -17.33 -2.20 -9.52
N PRO A 210 -17.34 -3.30 -10.28
CA PRO A 210 -17.37 -4.62 -9.69
C PRO A 210 -16.12 -4.77 -8.84
N VAL A 211 -16.29 -4.88 -7.53
CA VAL A 211 -15.21 -5.25 -6.61
C VAL A 211 -15.48 -6.68 -6.22
N SER A 212 -14.76 -7.61 -6.84
CA SER A 212 -14.70 -8.99 -6.39
C SER A 212 -13.24 -9.33 -6.07
N TYR A 213 -13.03 -10.54 -5.53
CA TYR A 213 -11.71 -11.18 -5.55
C TYR A 213 -11.64 -12.31 -6.61
N HIS A 214 -12.75 -12.60 -7.33
CA HIS A 214 -12.83 -13.56 -8.44
C HIS A 214 -13.56 -13.12 -9.75
N SER A 215 -13.81 -11.84 -10.04
CA SER A 215 -14.18 -11.32 -11.37
C SER A 215 -12.96 -11.21 -12.29
N GLU A 216 -13.16 -11.33 -13.61
CA GLU A 216 -12.09 -11.22 -14.63
C GLU A 216 -11.34 -9.88 -14.59
N GLU A 217 -11.86 -8.87 -13.89
CA GLU A 217 -11.21 -7.57 -13.70
C GLU A 217 -10.38 -7.48 -12.39
N ASP A 218 -10.25 -8.57 -11.65
CA ASP A 218 -9.85 -8.50 -10.25
C ASP A 218 -8.37 -8.31 -10.03
N LEU A 219 -8.08 -7.24 -9.29
CA LEU A 219 -6.87 -7.07 -8.50
C LEU A 219 -5.62 -7.47 -9.26
N LEU A 220 -5.31 -6.71 -10.32
CA LEU A 220 -4.04 -6.75 -11.07
C LEU A 220 -2.77 -6.62 -10.20
N PHE A 221 -2.85 -6.58 -8.86
CA PHE A 221 -1.71 -6.43 -7.97
C PHE A 221 -0.68 -7.58 -8.08
N PRO A 222 -1.05 -8.86 -8.31
CA PRO A 222 -0.08 -9.91 -8.64
C PRO A 222 0.41 -9.83 -10.09
N GLU A 223 -0.47 -9.57 -11.07
CA GLU A 223 -0.11 -9.55 -12.50
C GLU A 223 0.68 -8.30 -12.95
N LEU A 224 0.53 -7.17 -12.25
CA LEU A 224 1.26 -5.92 -12.48
C LEU A 224 2.78 -6.14 -12.42
N TRP A 225 3.25 -7.11 -11.65
CA TRP A 225 4.66 -7.48 -11.57
C TRP A 225 5.11 -8.40 -12.71
N GLY A 226 4.23 -9.29 -13.19
CA GLY A 226 4.55 -10.20 -14.31
C GLY A 226 4.61 -9.51 -15.67
N ARG A 227 3.92 -8.38 -15.83
CA ARG A 227 3.82 -7.62 -17.08
C ARG A 227 4.07 -6.12 -16.88
N TRP A 228 5.03 -5.77 -16.03
CA TRP A 228 5.38 -4.38 -15.70
C TRP A 228 5.69 -3.49 -16.91
N SER A 229 6.06 -4.09 -18.05
CA SER A 229 6.37 -3.40 -19.31
C SER A 229 5.17 -3.27 -20.26
N ALA A 230 4.02 -3.89 -19.98
CA ALA A 230 2.87 -3.82 -20.85
C ALA A 230 2.11 -2.49 -20.67
N PRO A 231 1.47 -1.94 -21.72
CA PRO A 231 0.70 -0.72 -21.61
C PRO A 231 -0.49 -0.91 -20.66
N ILE A 232 -0.58 -0.08 -19.62
CA ILE A 232 -1.63 -0.07 -18.58
C ILE A 232 -3.06 -0.14 -19.17
N ARG A 233 -3.25 0.41 -20.38
CA ARG A 233 -4.52 0.41 -21.12
C ARG A 233 -5.04 -1.01 -21.41
N GLN A 234 -4.15 -1.97 -21.65
CA GLN A 234 -4.51 -3.34 -22.01
C GLN A 234 -4.75 -4.22 -20.78
N MET A 235 -4.28 -3.80 -19.60
CA MET A 235 -4.47 -4.54 -18.34
C MET A 235 -5.80 -4.23 -17.68
N LEU A 236 -6.37 -3.04 -17.89
CA LEU A 236 -7.52 -2.53 -17.14
C LEU A 236 -8.86 -2.64 -17.89
N SER A 237 -8.86 -3.00 -19.17
CA SER A 237 -9.98 -2.74 -20.11
C SER A 237 -10.58 -3.96 -20.81
N ASP A 238 -10.21 -5.19 -20.46
CA ASP A 238 -10.73 -6.39 -21.13
C ASP A 238 -12.24 -6.64 -20.93
N SER A 239 -12.91 -5.79 -20.15
CA SER A 239 -14.37 -5.80 -20.03
C SER A 239 -15.04 -4.93 -21.10
N PRO A 240 -15.80 -5.53 -22.04
CA PRO A 240 -16.46 -4.80 -23.13
C PRO A 240 -17.54 -3.80 -22.66
N LYS A 241 -17.83 -3.73 -21.35
CA LYS A 241 -18.82 -2.82 -20.75
C LYS A 241 -18.21 -1.61 -20.02
N ALA A 242 -16.89 -1.57 -19.80
CA ALA A 242 -16.25 -0.46 -19.10
C ALA A 242 -16.08 0.76 -20.03
N LYS A 243 -16.86 1.82 -19.82
CA LYS A 243 -16.64 3.12 -20.49
C LYS A 243 -15.40 3.80 -19.91
N GLU A 244 -14.30 3.81 -20.66
CA GLU A 244 -13.11 4.59 -20.32
C GLU A 244 -13.29 6.08 -20.66
N GLU A 245 -12.91 6.97 -19.73
CA GLU A 245 -12.61 8.37 -20.06
C GLU A 245 -11.11 8.62 -19.87
N SER A 246 -10.44 9.16 -20.88
CA SER A 246 -9.02 9.55 -20.78
C SER A 246 -8.88 10.99 -20.28
N ASP A 247 -7.97 11.23 -19.34
CA ASP A 247 -7.63 12.58 -18.88
C ASP A 247 -7.00 13.40 -20.01
N GLY A 248 -7.68 14.48 -20.42
CA GLY A 248 -7.08 15.54 -21.24
C GLY A 248 -6.18 16.45 -20.38
N THR A 249 -5.11 16.98 -20.97
CA THR A 249 -4.15 17.89 -20.30
C THR A 249 -4.73 19.26 -19.92
N LYS A 250 -5.95 19.57 -20.33
CA LYS A 250 -6.67 20.81 -19.99
C LYS A 250 -7.94 20.48 -19.21
N LYS A 251 -7.83 20.60 -17.88
CA LYS A 251 -8.92 20.61 -16.87
C LYS A 251 -9.84 19.36 -16.91
N PRO A 252 -9.88 18.52 -15.85
CA PRO A 252 -10.82 17.41 -15.80
C PRO A 252 -12.25 17.97 -15.88
N THR A 253 -13.06 17.45 -16.81
CA THR A 253 -14.36 18.00 -17.22
C THR A 253 -15.24 18.32 -15.99
N PRO A 254 -15.52 19.60 -15.71
CA PRO A 254 -16.37 20.03 -14.61
C PRO A 254 -17.79 20.20 -15.15
N THR A 255 -18.52 19.12 -15.38
CA THR A 255 -19.82 19.20 -16.08
C THR A 255 -21.03 18.75 -15.27
N GLU A 256 -20.92 18.57 -13.95
CA GLU A 256 -22.11 18.44 -13.11
C GLU A 256 -22.19 19.63 -12.15
N LYS A 257 -23.32 20.36 -12.20
CA LYS A 257 -23.63 21.46 -11.27
C LYS A 257 -23.56 20.94 -9.84
N LYS A 258 -22.99 21.74 -8.92
CA LYS A 258 -23.07 21.51 -7.47
C LYS A 258 -24.55 21.33 -7.09
N SER A 259 -25.01 20.09 -6.89
CA SER A 259 -26.30 19.85 -6.25
C SER A 259 -26.11 20.08 -4.75
N LEU A 260 -26.92 20.93 -4.13
CA LEU A 260 -26.99 21.08 -2.68
C LEU A 260 -27.38 19.73 -2.07
N ALA A 261 -26.41 18.94 -1.61
CA ALA A 261 -26.72 17.84 -0.70
C ALA A 261 -27.04 18.46 0.66
N GLU A 262 -28.27 18.30 1.11
CA GLU A 262 -28.56 18.46 2.53
C GLU A 262 -27.84 17.33 3.27
N LEU A 263 -26.82 17.66 4.07
CA LEU A 263 -26.38 16.79 5.15
C LEU A 263 -27.54 16.63 6.12
N LYS A 264 -28.41 15.66 5.87
CA LYS A 264 -29.42 15.26 6.86
C LYS A 264 -28.66 14.66 8.02
N ASN A 265 -28.63 15.38 9.13
CA ASN A 265 -28.04 14.97 10.41
C ASN A 265 -28.87 13.83 11.04
N SER A 266 -29.08 12.76 10.29
CA SER A 266 -29.72 11.56 10.78
C SER A 266 -28.63 10.65 11.31
N ASP A 267 -28.77 10.22 12.56
CA ASP A 267 -27.96 9.17 13.15
C ASP A 267 -28.23 7.90 12.32
N LEU A 268 -27.44 7.68 11.25
CA LEU A 268 -27.56 6.55 10.30
C LEU A 268 -27.13 5.24 10.97
N ARG A 269 -27.82 4.83 12.04
CA ARG A 269 -27.48 3.64 12.83
C ARG A 269 -28.25 2.40 12.43
N SER A 270 -29.15 2.53 11.44
CA SER A 270 -29.94 1.43 10.91
C SER A 270 -29.87 1.32 9.39
N PHE A 271 -30.22 0.13 8.89
CA PHE A 271 -30.23 -0.25 7.49
C PHE A 271 -31.34 -1.28 7.23
N ASP A 272 -32.18 -1.07 6.22
CA ASP A 272 -33.13 -2.08 5.75
C ASP A 272 -33.45 -1.99 4.24
N ALA A 273 -33.72 -3.15 3.64
CA ALA A 273 -34.07 -3.27 2.22
C ALA A 273 -35.51 -2.84 1.88
N ARG A 274 -36.41 -2.77 2.86
CA ARG A 274 -37.84 -2.44 2.67
C ARG A 274 -38.03 -0.98 2.28
N THR A 275 -37.36 -0.08 3.00
CA THR A 275 -37.38 1.36 2.74
C THR A 275 -36.23 1.78 1.83
N GLY A 276 -35.24 0.91 1.63
CA GLY A 276 -33.97 1.28 1.02
C GLY A 276 -33.13 2.19 1.92
N ASP A 277 -33.57 2.43 3.17
CA ASP A 277 -32.98 3.39 4.08
C ASP A 277 -31.64 2.88 4.62
N GLY A 278 -30.58 3.15 3.86
CA GLY A 278 -29.25 3.45 4.38
C GLY A 278 -28.98 4.96 4.46
N LYS A 279 -30.04 5.79 4.38
CA LYS A 279 -30.18 7.28 4.35
C LYS A 279 -28.94 8.17 4.11
N GLY A 280 -27.98 7.71 3.31
CA GLY A 280 -26.90 8.52 2.75
C GLY A 280 -27.29 9.12 1.40
N ALA A 281 -27.94 8.37 0.52
CA ALA A 281 -28.47 8.87 -0.75
C ALA A 281 -29.55 7.93 -1.31
N SER A 282 -30.50 8.50 -2.04
CA SER A 282 -31.34 7.75 -2.98
C SER A 282 -30.48 7.20 -4.13
N ILE A 283 -30.95 6.15 -4.80
CA ILE A 283 -30.36 5.70 -6.06
C ILE A 283 -30.31 6.91 -7.01
N GLY A 284 -29.13 7.18 -7.58
CA GLY A 284 -28.90 8.37 -8.39
C GLY A 284 -27.55 8.32 -9.10
N SER A 285 -27.34 9.28 -10.00
CA SER A 285 -26.12 9.37 -10.83
C SER A 285 -25.13 10.44 -10.34
N ASP A 286 -25.39 11.04 -9.18
CA ASP A 286 -24.59 12.16 -8.66
C ASP A 286 -23.16 11.73 -8.34
N LEU A 287 -22.20 12.59 -8.69
CA LEU A 287 -20.81 12.42 -8.29
C LEU A 287 -20.64 12.64 -6.78
N VAL A 288 -20.53 11.55 -6.01
CA VAL A 288 -20.34 11.58 -4.56
C VAL A 288 -18.88 11.89 -4.18
N PHE A 289 -17.93 11.15 -4.74
CA PHE A 289 -16.51 11.34 -4.46
C PHE A 289 -15.63 10.87 -5.61
N ARG A 290 -14.39 11.34 -5.63
CA ARG A 290 -13.30 10.85 -6.49
C ARG A 290 -12.24 10.19 -5.61
N ALA A 291 -11.72 9.06 -6.05
CA ALA A 291 -10.62 8.39 -5.37
C ALA A 291 -9.47 8.11 -6.33
N TYR A 292 -8.27 8.53 -5.94
CA TYR A 292 -7.01 8.14 -6.58
C TYR A 292 -6.40 7.01 -5.75
N THR A 293 -6.31 5.82 -6.35
CA THR A 293 -5.89 4.58 -5.70
C THR A 293 -5.13 3.72 -6.71
N PRO A 294 -4.12 2.93 -6.27
CA PRO A 294 -3.41 2.00 -7.15
C PRO A 294 -4.23 0.74 -7.50
N ALA A 295 -5.37 0.51 -6.85
CA ALA A 295 -6.25 -0.65 -7.09
C ALA A 295 -7.74 -0.29 -7.05
N LYS A 296 -8.57 -1.12 -7.71
CA LYS A 296 -10.03 -1.15 -7.54
C LYS A 296 -10.34 -1.76 -6.16
N LEU A 297 -11.12 -1.07 -5.33
CA LEU A 297 -11.31 -1.41 -3.92
C LEU A 297 -12.76 -1.22 -3.48
N TYR A 298 -13.18 -1.98 -2.47
CA TYR A 298 -14.48 -1.83 -1.83
C TYR A 298 -14.44 -0.69 -0.82
N TRP A 299 -15.27 0.33 -1.05
CA TRP A 299 -15.31 1.55 -0.24
C TRP A 299 -16.20 1.35 0.98
N VAL A 300 -15.57 1.00 2.09
CA VAL A 300 -16.27 0.81 3.36
C VAL A 300 -16.55 2.16 3.99
N MET A 301 -17.77 2.35 4.48
CA MET A 301 -18.18 3.54 5.23
C MET A 301 -18.72 3.17 6.61
N GLN A 302 -19.41 2.04 6.71
CA GLN A 302 -20.11 1.61 7.92
C GLN A 302 -20.37 0.10 7.87
N ILE A 303 -20.48 -0.51 9.05
CA ILE A 303 -20.92 -1.90 9.25
C ILE A 303 -22.06 -1.95 10.27
N TYR A 304 -22.89 -2.99 10.15
CA TYR A 304 -24.00 -3.30 11.03
C TYR A 304 -23.89 -4.74 11.50
N ASP A 305 -24.33 -5.04 12.72
CA ASP A 305 -24.10 -6.33 13.36
C ASP A 305 -25.32 -6.92 14.08
N THR A 306 -26.38 -6.13 14.29
CA THR A 306 -27.57 -6.57 15.00
C THR A 306 -28.78 -6.56 14.09
N TYR A 307 -29.37 -7.73 13.84
CA TYR A 307 -30.58 -7.88 13.03
C TYR A 307 -31.81 -8.13 13.90
N ASN A 308 -32.88 -7.36 13.68
CA ASN A 308 -34.13 -7.50 14.43
C ASN A 308 -35.28 -8.12 13.61
N GLY A 309 -35.02 -8.62 12.39
CA GLY A 309 -36.04 -9.16 11.47
C GLY A 309 -36.61 -8.15 10.49
N GLU A 310 -36.34 -6.86 10.68
CA GLU A 310 -36.72 -5.80 9.74
C GLU A 310 -35.52 -4.97 9.32
N LYS A 311 -34.64 -4.62 10.26
CA LYS A 311 -33.50 -3.75 10.03
C LYS A 311 -32.25 -4.26 10.72
N TRP A 312 -31.13 -3.93 10.13
CA TRP A 312 -29.81 -4.03 10.71
C TRP A 312 -29.50 -2.77 11.50
N THR A 313 -28.90 -2.92 12.67
CA THR A 313 -28.48 -1.82 13.53
C THR A 313 -27.08 -2.06 14.08
N GLN A 314 -26.45 -1.01 14.62
CA GLN A 314 -25.15 -1.11 15.26
C GLN A 314 -25.30 -1.37 16.76
N SER A 315 -24.69 -2.44 17.26
CA SER A 315 -24.66 -2.75 18.68
C SER A 315 -23.81 -1.75 19.46
N ARG A 316 -24.05 -1.65 20.77
CA ARG A 316 -23.20 -0.84 21.67
C ARG A 316 -21.74 -1.30 21.66
N ILE A 317 -21.50 -2.58 21.41
CA ILE A 317 -20.16 -3.18 21.42
C ILE A 317 -19.40 -2.79 20.16
N LEU A 318 -20.06 -2.83 19.00
CA LEU A 318 -19.51 -2.32 17.74
C LEU A 318 -19.09 -0.85 17.89
N LEU A 319 -19.98 -0.03 18.45
CA LEU A 319 -19.73 1.40 18.69
C LEU A 319 -18.68 1.67 19.76
N SER A 320 -18.34 0.69 20.60
CA SER A 320 -17.32 0.86 21.64
C SER A 320 -15.89 0.71 21.12
N GLY A 321 -15.71 0.19 19.90
CA GLY A 321 -14.38 -0.10 19.33
C GLY A 321 -13.63 -1.21 20.08
N ARG A 322 -14.36 -2.12 20.73
CA ARG A 322 -13.82 -3.24 21.53
C ARG A 322 -14.34 -4.61 21.06
N GLY A 323 -14.96 -4.68 19.89
CA GLY A 323 -15.54 -5.90 19.34
C GLY A 323 -14.51 -6.83 18.69
N GLY A 324 -14.94 -8.02 18.26
CA GLY A 324 -14.08 -8.95 17.53
C GLY A 324 -13.52 -8.38 16.22
N ALA A 325 -14.30 -7.55 15.54
CA ALA A 325 -13.87 -6.85 14.32
C ALA A 325 -12.75 -5.82 14.59
N ASP A 326 -12.69 -5.22 15.78
CA ASP A 326 -11.61 -4.32 16.18
C ASP A 326 -10.29 -5.06 16.38
N ASN A 327 -10.34 -6.27 16.93
CA ASN A 327 -9.15 -7.06 17.24
C ASN A 327 -8.64 -7.90 16.05
N TYR A 328 -9.37 -7.94 14.93
CA TYR A 328 -8.95 -8.68 13.75
C TYR A 328 -7.83 -7.95 13.00
N GLU A 329 -6.64 -8.54 12.98
CA GLU A 329 -5.52 -8.12 12.14
C GLU A 329 -5.23 -9.15 11.05
N PRO A 330 -5.36 -8.79 9.75
CA PRO A 330 -4.96 -9.69 8.68
C PRO A 330 -3.44 -9.92 8.78
N ARG A 331 -2.99 -11.18 8.72
CA ARG A 331 -1.55 -11.49 8.73
C ARG A 331 -0.84 -11.18 7.41
N GLN A 332 -1.60 -11.20 6.31
CA GLN A 332 -1.12 -10.90 4.97
C GLN A 332 -2.04 -9.85 4.37
N TYR A 333 -1.46 -8.68 4.09
CA TYR A 333 -2.17 -7.55 3.52
C TYR A 333 -1.22 -6.74 2.65
N ALA A 334 -1.79 -6.00 1.70
CA ALA A 334 -1.12 -4.93 1.00
C ALA A 334 -1.52 -3.59 1.66
N GLU A 335 -0.55 -2.71 1.82
CA GLU A 335 -0.82 -1.32 2.20
C GLU A 335 -1.20 -0.53 0.95
N VAL A 336 -2.40 0.04 0.97
CA VAL A 336 -2.93 0.81 -0.15
C VAL A 336 -3.17 2.25 0.26
N VAL A 337 -2.47 3.16 -0.41
CA VAL A 337 -2.62 4.59 -0.21
C VAL A 337 -3.67 5.15 -1.17
N GLN A 338 -4.59 5.92 -0.60
CA GLN A 338 -5.77 6.46 -1.25
C GLN A 338 -5.80 7.97 -1.04
N SER A 339 -6.03 8.72 -2.12
CA SER A 339 -6.32 10.16 -2.03
C SER A 339 -7.73 10.38 -2.49
N ILE A 340 -8.61 10.82 -1.58
CA ILE A 340 -10.04 10.92 -1.82
C ILE A 340 -10.47 12.40 -1.75
N ALA A 341 -11.34 12.79 -2.68
CA ALA A 341 -12.01 14.08 -2.70
C ALA A 341 -13.53 13.84 -2.65
N ILE A 342 -14.17 14.28 -1.57
CA ILE A 342 -15.64 14.22 -1.46
C ILE A 342 -16.22 15.42 -2.19
N GLU A 343 -16.94 15.16 -3.27
CA GLU A 343 -17.55 16.19 -4.13
C GLU A 343 -18.95 16.55 -3.62
N LYS A 344 -19.72 15.52 -3.23
CA LYS A 344 -21.06 15.65 -2.66
C LYS A 344 -21.13 14.87 -1.34
N PRO A 345 -20.97 15.55 -0.19
CA PRO A 345 -21.01 14.88 1.10
C PRO A 345 -22.43 14.44 1.42
N LEU A 346 -22.65 13.13 1.40
CA LEU A 346 -23.91 12.49 1.78
C LEU A 346 -24.03 12.32 3.30
N SER A 347 -22.90 12.20 3.98
CA SER A 347 -22.80 12.11 5.43
C SER A 347 -21.43 12.60 5.88
N LEU A 348 -21.24 12.72 7.20
CA LEU A 348 -19.92 12.97 7.79
C LEU A 348 -19.03 11.71 7.83
N ARG A 349 -19.54 10.54 7.41
CA ARG A 349 -18.72 9.34 7.25
C ARG A 349 -17.94 9.41 5.95
N LEU A 350 -16.66 9.08 6.02
CA LEU A 350 -15.72 9.17 4.91
C LEU A 350 -15.40 7.75 4.39
N PRO A 351 -15.56 7.48 3.09
CA PRO A 351 -15.20 6.21 2.50
C PRO A 351 -13.69 5.95 2.53
N TYR A 352 -13.29 4.71 2.71
CA TYR A 352 -11.92 4.23 2.49
C TYR A 352 -11.94 2.73 2.18
N ALA A 353 -10.79 2.11 1.85
CA ALA A 353 -10.79 0.67 1.57
C ALA A 353 -10.65 -0.19 2.82
N HIS A 354 -11.47 -1.24 2.90
CA HIS A 354 -11.35 -2.36 3.83
C HIS A 354 -11.09 -2.00 5.31
N ARG A 355 -9.83 -1.77 5.72
CA ARG A 355 -9.45 -1.45 7.10
C ARG A 355 -8.50 -0.26 7.16
N LEU A 356 -8.84 0.71 8.00
CA LEU A 356 -8.07 1.92 8.20
C LEU A 356 -6.80 1.68 9.02
N GLN A 357 -5.64 2.07 8.49
CA GLN A 357 -4.37 2.12 9.21
C GLN A 357 -4.07 3.55 9.66
N GLN A 358 -4.14 4.51 8.74
CA GLN A 358 -3.90 5.92 9.03
C GLN A 358 -4.73 6.80 8.10
N ALA A 359 -5.28 7.90 8.61
CA ALA A 359 -5.90 8.92 7.79
C ALA A 359 -5.36 10.30 8.16
N MET A 360 -5.17 11.14 7.16
CA MET A 360 -4.77 12.53 7.31
C MET A 360 -5.72 13.39 6.48
N TYR A 361 -6.38 14.32 7.15
CA TYR A 361 -7.14 15.36 6.45
C TYR A 361 -6.15 16.31 5.78
N ARG A 362 -6.36 16.61 4.49
CA ARG A 362 -5.51 17.54 3.76
C ARG A 362 -6.24 18.87 3.70
N ASP A 363 -5.96 19.72 4.68
CA ASP A 363 -6.44 21.09 4.64
C ASP A 363 -5.74 21.84 3.49
N GLN A 364 -6.50 22.29 2.50
CA GLN A 364 -5.99 23.10 1.39
C GLN A 364 -5.95 24.60 1.72
N SER A 365 -6.28 25.00 2.95
CA SER A 365 -6.25 26.39 3.42
C SER A 365 -4.84 27.00 3.59
N ILE A 366 -3.84 26.57 2.80
CA ILE A 366 -2.45 27.08 2.82
C ILE A 366 -2.37 28.58 2.42
N GLY A 367 -3.49 29.25 2.08
CA GLY A 367 -3.53 30.67 1.75
C GLY A 367 -4.49 31.55 2.57
N SER A 368 -5.31 31.00 3.47
CA SER A 368 -6.25 31.80 4.25
C SER A 368 -5.73 32.01 5.66
N VAL A 369 -5.18 33.21 5.91
CA VAL A 369 -4.88 33.74 7.25
C VAL A 369 -6.23 33.97 7.96
N GLY A 370 -6.79 32.91 8.52
CA GLY A 370 -8.07 32.98 9.21
C GLY A 370 -8.47 31.62 9.75
N ASN A 371 -8.25 31.42 11.05
CA ASN A 371 -8.63 30.27 11.89
C ASN A 371 -8.55 28.89 11.22
N PRO A 372 -7.58 28.02 11.57
CA PRO A 372 -7.60 26.63 11.12
C PRO A 372 -8.92 26.03 11.56
N THR A 373 -9.81 25.75 10.61
CA THR A 373 -11.03 25.01 10.89
C THR A 373 -10.55 23.61 11.23
N ALA A 374 -10.48 23.31 12.53
CA ALA A 374 -9.97 22.03 13.03
C ALA A 374 -10.97 20.92 12.69
N ALA A 375 -10.94 20.48 11.43
CA ALA A 375 -11.63 19.29 10.99
C ALA A 375 -10.80 18.10 11.45
N ILE A 376 -11.29 17.39 12.45
CA ILE A 376 -10.60 16.25 13.04
C ILE A 376 -11.22 14.99 12.46
N LEU A 377 -10.36 14.10 11.96
CA LEU A 377 -10.77 12.75 11.62
C LEU A 377 -10.90 11.94 12.91
N GLN A 378 -12.12 11.52 13.21
CA GLN A 378 -12.41 10.65 14.34
C GLN A 378 -12.75 9.25 13.82
N ARG A 379 -12.18 8.24 14.48
CA ARG A 379 -12.56 6.85 14.29
C ARG A 379 -13.45 6.45 15.48
N PRO A 380 -14.79 6.48 15.35
CA PRO A 380 -15.68 6.12 16.46
C PRO A 380 -15.73 4.62 16.72
N ASP A 381 -15.44 3.78 15.71
CA ASP A 381 -15.52 2.32 15.81
C ASP A 381 -14.44 1.64 14.92
N ALA A 382 -14.48 0.30 14.84
CA ALA A 382 -13.57 -0.52 14.06
C ALA A 382 -13.40 -0.09 12.59
N VAL A 383 -14.44 0.49 11.99
CA VAL A 383 -14.57 0.59 10.54
C VAL A 383 -15.04 1.97 10.07
N SER A 384 -15.66 2.79 10.90
CA SER A 384 -16.14 4.11 10.52
C SER A 384 -15.00 5.11 10.62
N LEU A 385 -14.88 5.96 9.60
CA LEU A 385 -14.06 7.18 9.64
C LEU A 385 -15.02 8.37 9.55
N MET A 386 -15.03 9.24 10.55
CA MET A 386 -15.94 10.38 10.64
C MET A 386 -15.19 11.70 10.62
N LEU A 387 -15.72 12.66 9.87
CA LEU A 387 -15.28 14.05 9.91
C LEU A 387 -15.99 14.76 11.07
N LYS A 388 -15.24 15.10 12.12
CA LYS A 388 -15.73 15.94 13.21
C LYS A 388 -15.32 17.39 12.95
N THR A 389 -16.30 18.22 12.63
CA THR A 389 -16.09 19.66 12.44
C THR A 389 -17.16 20.46 13.18
N LYS A 390 -16.80 21.63 13.71
CA LYS A 390 -17.75 22.58 14.32
C LYS A 390 -18.54 23.33 13.24
N ASN A 391 -17.89 23.63 12.11
CA ASN A 391 -18.48 24.32 10.98
C ASN A 391 -18.33 23.43 9.73
N LEU A 392 -19.44 23.15 9.04
CA LEU A 392 -19.42 22.41 7.79
C LEU A 392 -18.65 23.20 6.73
N MET A 393 -17.53 22.64 6.27
CA MET A 393 -16.73 23.24 5.20
C MET A 393 -17.41 23.00 3.85
N GLU A 394 -17.24 23.91 2.90
CA GLU A 394 -17.70 23.65 1.54
C GLU A 394 -16.88 22.52 0.89
N PRO A 395 -17.52 21.56 0.20
CA PRO A 395 -16.81 20.57 -0.60
C PRO A 395 -16.10 21.23 -1.80
N PRO A 396 -15.01 20.63 -2.33
CA PRO A 396 -14.58 19.27 -2.06
C PRO A 396 -13.67 19.05 -0.83
N TRP A 397 -14.00 18.05 -0.01
CA TRP A 397 -13.18 17.66 1.15
C TRP A 397 -12.09 16.68 0.75
N HIS A 398 -10.83 17.04 0.97
CA HIS A 398 -9.69 16.24 0.57
C HIS A 398 -9.04 15.56 1.77
N TYR A 399 -8.82 14.25 1.65
CA TYR A 399 -8.12 13.49 2.67
C TYR A 399 -7.32 12.35 2.05
N ARG A 400 -6.24 11.98 2.73
CA ARG A 400 -5.39 10.86 2.36
C ARG A 400 -5.58 9.76 3.39
N VAL A 401 -5.78 8.54 2.91
CA VAL A 401 -5.95 7.36 3.75
C VAL A 401 -4.93 6.31 3.35
N GLN A 402 -4.37 5.65 4.34
CA GLN A 402 -3.61 4.42 4.19
C GLN A 402 -4.45 3.29 4.80
N SER A 403 -4.72 2.28 3.99
CA SER A 403 -5.59 1.17 4.32
C SER A 403 -4.84 -0.15 4.18
N CYS A 404 -5.13 -1.12 5.05
CA CYS A 404 -4.66 -2.49 4.91
C CYS A 404 -5.71 -3.30 4.16
N VAL A 405 -5.36 -3.84 2.99
CA VAL A 405 -6.25 -4.67 2.17
C VAL A 405 -5.75 -6.11 2.21
N PRO A 406 -6.55 -7.08 2.69
CA PRO A 406 -6.13 -8.47 2.77
C PRO A 406 -5.86 -9.02 1.37
N LEU A 407 -4.88 -9.92 1.28
CA LEU A 407 -4.53 -10.63 0.06
C LEU A 407 -5.04 -12.08 0.18
N PRO A 408 -6.28 -12.37 -0.22
CA PRO A 408 -6.88 -13.70 -0.02
C PRO A 408 -6.15 -14.81 -0.79
N ASP A 409 -5.62 -14.53 -1.99
CA ASP A 409 -4.96 -15.53 -2.84
C ASP A 409 -3.66 -16.12 -2.23
N LEU A 410 -3.09 -15.45 -1.23
CA LEU A 410 -1.91 -15.95 -0.51
C LEU A 410 -2.28 -16.90 0.64
N ARG A 411 -3.57 -17.17 0.86
CA ARG A 411 -4.09 -18.14 1.83
C ARG A 411 -5.12 -19.06 1.16
N PRO A 412 -4.77 -20.31 0.85
CA PRO A 412 -5.74 -21.29 0.35
C PRO A 412 -6.80 -21.68 1.40
N ASP A 413 -6.58 -21.43 2.69
CA ASP A 413 -7.55 -21.69 3.76
C ASP A 413 -7.52 -20.57 4.83
N PRO A 414 -8.39 -19.55 4.73
CA PRO A 414 -8.48 -18.54 5.75
C PRO A 414 -9.07 -19.17 7.02
N ARG A 415 -8.25 -19.25 8.08
CA ARG A 415 -8.73 -19.65 9.40
C ARG A 415 -10.02 -18.90 9.74
N PRO A 416 -11.14 -19.61 9.97
CA PRO A 416 -12.41 -18.97 10.25
C PRO A 416 -12.27 -18.16 11.54
N TRP A 417 -12.84 -16.96 11.54
CA TRP A 417 -13.01 -16.22 12.77
C TRP A 417 -13.97 -17.02 13.66
N LEU A 418 -13.46 -17.51 14.80
CA LEU A 418 -14.26 -18.24 15.77
C LEU A 418 -14.74 -17.26 16.82
N GLU A 419 -16.06 -17.18 16.96
CA GLU A 419 -16.66 -16.43 18.05
C GLU A 419 -16.22 -17.04 19.39
N PRO A 420 -15.62 -16.26 20.30
CA PRO A 420 -15.16 -16.78 21.60
C PRO A 420 -16.29 -17.44 22.37
N ALA A 421 -16.01 -18.56 23.05
CA ALA A 421 -17.01 -19.29 23.84
C ALA A 421 -17.59 -18.48 25.02
N HIS A 422 -16.88 -17.46 25.50
CA HIS A 422 -17.40 -16.50 26.48
C HIS A 422 -17.87 -15.22 25.77
N ASN A 423 -19.18 -15.02 25.75
CA ASN A 423 -19.79 -13.82 25.18
C ASN A 423 -19.58 -12.65 26.14
N PHE A 424 -18.70 -11.70 25.80
CA PHE A 424 -18.62 -10.41 26.49
C PHE A 424 -19.79 -9.48 26.10
N GLY A 425 -21.00 -10.03 25.99
CA GLY A 425 -22.23 -9.31 25.62
C GLY A 425 -22.53 -9.16 24.11
N TRP A 426 -21.73 -9.76 23.23
CA TRP A 426 -21.92 -9.76 21.76
C TRP A 426 -22.11 -11.19 21.25
N ASN A 427 -22.98 -11.35 20.25
CA ASN A 427 -23.22 -12.59 19.54
C ASN A 427 -23.57 -12.25 18.08
N TYR A 428 -22.61 -12.37 17.16
CA TYR A 428 -22.82 -12.10 15.73
C TYR A 428 -23.67 -13.18 15.05
N ARG A 429 -23.94 -14.31 15.72
CA ARG A 429 -24.88 -15.36 15.27
C ARG A 429 -26.30 -15.15 15.82
N ALA A 430 -26.55 -14.07 16.56
CA ALA A 430 -27.86 -13.82 17.12
C ALA A 430 -28.85 -13.44 16.01
N LEU A 431 -29.85 -14.30 15.83
CA LEU A 431 -31.00 -14.04 14.97
C LEU A 431 -32.29 -14.10 15.81
N PRO A 432 -33.31 -13.28 15.46
CA PRO A 432 -34.59 -13.29 16.15
C PRO A 432 -35.34 -14.60 15.87
N GLN A 433 -35.29 -15.55 16.82
CA GLN A 433 -35.80 -16.92 16.65
C GLN A 433 -37.28 -17.01 16.21
N ARG A 434 -38.10 -16.00 16.53
CA ARG A 434 -39.53 -15.97 16.18
C ARG A 434 -39.83 -15.39 14.81
N LEU A 435 -38.89 -14.65 14.22
CA LEU A 435 -39.07 -13.95 12.94
C LEU A 435 -38.45 -14.71 11.78
N VAL A 436 -37.33 -15.40 12.03
CA VAL A 436 -36.71 -16.29 11.02
C VAL A 436 -37.62 -17.49 10.78
N SER A 437 -38.12 -17.63 9.56
CA SER A 437 -39.06 -18.69 9.19
C SER A 437 -38.42 -20.08 9.25
N LYS A 438 -39.23 -21.11 9.50
CA LYS A 438 -38.74 -22.51 9.48
C LYS A 438 -38.19 -22.90 8.09
N ARG A 439 -38.82 -22.42 7.01
CA ARG A 439 -38.37 -22.67 5.62
C ARG A 439 -37.01 -22.04 5.34
N LEU A 440 -36.76 -20.83 5.85
CA LEU A 440 -35.47 -20.14 5.74
C LEU A 440 -34.35 -20.91 6.45
N ARG A 441 -34.60 -21.37 7.68
CA ARG A 441 -33.64 -22.19 8.43
C ARG A 441 -33.36 -23.52 7.71
N GLN A 442 -34.39 -24.18 7.19
CA GLN A 442 -34.22 -25.44 6.48
C GLN A 442 -33.39 -25.24 5.21
N LEU A 443 -33.67 -24.19 4.44
CA LEU A 443 -32.90 -23.82 3.25
C LEU A 443 -31.40 -23.64 3.57
N ALA A 444 -31.06 -22.92 4.65
CA ALA A 444 -29.66 -22.74 5.04
C ALA A 444 -28.97 -24.07 5.40
N LEU A 445 -29.67 -24.97 6.10
CA LEU A 445 -29.15 -26.29 6.45
C LEU A 445 -28.94 -27.17 5.21
N ASP A 446 -29.92 -27.22 4.31
CA ASP A 446 -29.88 -28.02 3.09
C ASP A 446 -28.76 -27.55 2.14
N LEU A 447 -28.62 -26.24 1.96
CA LEU A 447 -27.57 -25.67 1.10
C LEU A 447 -26.16 -25.93 1.66
N THR A 448 -26.00 -26.01 2.97
CA THR A 448 -24.68 -26.11 3.62
C THR A 448 -24.33 -27.50 4.13
N GLU A 449 -25.17 -28.51 3.89
CA GLU A 449 -25.01 -29.88 4.38
C GLU A 449 -23.67 -30.49 3.97
N ASN A 450 -23.29 -30.34 2.69
CA ASN A 450 -22.07 -30.93 2.11
C ASN A 450 -20.84 -30.01 2.17
N ALA A 451 -20.98 -28.79 2.70
CA ALA A 451 -19.90 -27.82 2.76
C ALA A 451 -19.04 -28.03 4.01
N LEU A 452 -17.77 -28.39 3.79
CA LEU A 452 -16.85 -28.86 4.84
C LEU A 452 -16.31 -27.72 5.72
N THR A 453 -16.01 -26.57 5.12
CA THR A 453 -15.44 -25.42 5.83
C THR A 453 -16.42 -24.25 5.91
N PRO A 454 -16.28 -23.32 6.87
CA PRO A 454 -17.07 -22.09 6.89
C PRO A 454 -16.94 -21.25 5.61
N MET A 455 -15.78 -21.30 4.94
CA MET A 455 -15.58 -20.64 3.66
C MET A 455 -16.39 -21.33 2.55
N ASP A 456 -16.39 -22.66 2.50
CA ASP A 456 -17.22 -23.41 1.54
C ASP A 456 -18.70 -23.13 1.74
N LYS A 457 -19.16 -23.00 2.99
CA LYS A 457 -20.54 -22.63 3.32
C LYS A 457 -20.87 -21.24 2.78
N ALA A 458 -20.04 -20.24 3.08
CA ALA A 458 -20.22 -18.88 2.58
C ALA A 458 -20.22 -18.80 1.04
N ASN A 459 -19.31 -19.53 0.39
CA ASN A 459 -19.26 -19.62 -1.07
C ASN A 459 -20.51 -20.30 -1.65
N THR A 460 -20.97 -21.38 -1.04
CA THR A 460 -22.19 -22.10 -1.48
C THR A 460 -23.43 -21.22 -1.38
N LEU A 461 -23.59 -20.51 -0.26
CA LEU A 461 -24.70 -19.56 -0.07
C LEU A 461 -24.61 -18.39 -1.06
N ARG A 462 -23.42 -17.82 -1.28
CA ARG A 462 -23.18 -16.76 -2.27
C ARG A 462 -23.57 -17.22 -3.67
N ASP A 463 -23.13 -18.41 -4.08
CA ASP A 463 -23.33 -18.93 -5.43
C ASP A 463 -24.80 -19.33 -5.65
N TYR A 464 -25.47 -19.85 -4.62
CA TYR A 464 -26.92 -20.04 -4.63
C TYR A 464 -27.65 -18.72 -4.92
N LEU A 465 -27.32 -17.64 -4.21
CA LEU A 465 -27.94 -16.33 -4.44
C LEU A 465 -27.65 -15.79 -5.85
N ARG A 466 -26.41 -15.92 -6.33
CA ARG A 466 -26.01 -15.44 -7.67
C ARG A 466 -26.74 -16.18 -8.80
N ASN A 467 -26.94 -17.48 -8.65
CA ASN A 467 -27.46 -18.33 -9.71
C ASN A 467 -29.00 -18.38 -9.77
N ASN A 468 -29.68 -18.03 -8.67
CA ASN A 468 -31.14 -18.27 -8.54
C ASN A 468 -32.01 -17.01 -8.43
N PHE A 469 -31.41 -15.82 -8.38
CA PHE A 469 -32.10 -14.56 -8.09
C PHE A 469 -31.74 -13.46 -9.08
N ARG A 470 -32.69 -12.58 -9.39
CA ARG A 470 -32.50 -11.48 -10.35
C ARG A 470 -32.09 -10.18 -9.65
N TYR A 471 -31.05 -9.53 -10.18
CA TYR A 471 -30.69 -8.18 -9.72
C TYR A 471 -31.55 -7.12 -10.41
N THR A 472 -32.28 -6.31 -9.64
CA THR A 472 -33.10 -5.19 -10.12
C THR A 472 -33.09 -4.03 -9.12
N LEU A 473 -33.08 -2.79 -9.61
CA LEU A 473 -33.21 -1.58 -8.78
C LEU A 473 -34.66 -1.24 -8.42
N GLU A 474 -35.62 -1.92 -9.06
CA GLU A 474 -37.06 -1.71 -8.88
C GLU A 474 -37.74 -3.04 -8.51
N PRO A 475 -37.39 -3.68 -7.38
CA PRO A 475 -38.08 -4.89 -6.94
C PRO A 475 -39.49 -4.57 -6.44
N ALA A 476 -40.35 -5.58 -6.42
CA ALA A 476 -41.66 -5.48 -5.79
C ALA A 476 -41.54 -5.01 -4.31
N PRO A 477 -42.41 -4.11 -3.84
CA PRO A 477 -42.36 -3.64 -2.46
C PRO A 477 -42.64 -4.79 -1.50
N ILE A 478 -41.86 -4.85 -0.42
CA ILE A 478 -42.01 -5.87 0.62
C ILE A 478 -43.26 -5.58 1.45
N PRO A 479 -44.21 -6.53 1.58
CA PRO A 479 -45.38 -6.33 2.42
C PRO A 479 -45.00 -6.03 3.89
N PRO A 480 -45.77 -5.21 4.63
CA PRO A 480 -45.44 -4.82 6.00
C PRO A 480 -45.36 -5.98 7.00
N ASP A 481 -46.15 -7.02 6.78
CA ASP A 481 -46.27 -8.22 7.61
C ASP A 481 -45.28 -9.33 7.26
N HIS A 482 -44.53 -9.18 6.16
CA HIS A 482 -43.57 -10.17 5.70
C HIS A 482 -42.15 -9.87 6.19
N GLU A 483 -41.45 -10.92 6.61
CA GLU A 483 -40.02 -10.84 6.90
C GLU A 483 -39.24 -10.64 5.59
N ILE A 484 -38.25 -9.75 5.60
CA ILE A 484 -37.58 -9.25 4.39
C ILE A 484 -36.83 -10.35 3.65
N VAL A 485 -36.04 -11.16 4.37
CA VAL A 485 -35.21 -12.21 3.77
C VAL A 485 -36.07 -13.35 3.24
N ASP A 486 -37.09 -13.74 3.99
CA ASP A 486 -38.07 -14.76 3.60
C ASP A 486 -38.86 -14.35 2.34
N PHE A 487 -39.39 -13.12 2.30
CA PHE A 487 -40.06 -12.60 1.10
C PHE A 487 -39.12 -12.58 -0.11
N PHE A 488 -37.89 -12.12 0.06
CA PHE A 488 -36.90 -12.10 -1.02
C PHE A 488 -36.57 -13.49 -1.55
N LEU A 489 -36.35 -14.46 -0.65
CA LEU A 489 -35.88 -15.79 -1.03
C LEU A 489 -36.97 -16.67 -1.64
N PHE A 490 -38.22 -16.53 -1.18
CA PHE A 490 -39.29 -17.46 -1.55
C PHE A 490 -40.38 -16.84 -2.44
N GLU A 491 -40.51 -15.51 -2.47
CA GLU A 491 -41.61 -14.83 -3.16
C GLU A 491 -41.10 -13.89 -4.27
N SER A 492 -40.38 -12.81 -3.93
CA SER A 492 -39.96 -11.83 -4.94
C SER A 492 -38.91 -12.40 -5.88
N ARG A 493 -37.95 -13.16 -5.34
CA ARG A 493 -36.78 -13.72 -6.04
C ARG A 493 -35.96 -12.69 -6.83
N GLU A 494 -36.13 -11.42 -6.49
CA GLU A 494 -35.45 -10.29 -7.13
C GLU A 494 -35.21 -9.15 -6.15
N GLY A 495 -34.11 -8.43 -6.35
CA GLY A 495 -33.71 -7.35 -5.46
C GLY A 495 -32.43 -6.67 -5.90
N TYR A 496 -31.97 -5.71 -5.10
CA TYR A 496 -30.68 -5.03 -5.28
C TYR A 496 -29.73 -5.36 -4.12
N CYS A 497 -28.57 -4.71 -4.07
CA CYS A 497 -27.47 -5.03 -3.14
C CYS A 497 -27.91 -5.25 -1.68
N GLN A 498 -28.90 -4.51 -1.19
CA GLN A 498 -29.39 -4.66 0.18
C GLN A 498 -30.10 -6.00 0.42
N HIS A 499 -30.93 -6.46 -0.51
CA HIS A 499 -31.63 -7.74 -0.42
C HIS A 499 -30.64 -8.92 -0.38
N PHE A 500 -29.69 -8.91 -1.31
CA PHE A 500 -28.65 -9.94 -1.40
C PHE A 500 -27.72 -9.95 -0.17
N ALA A 501 -27.29 -8.78 0.31
CA ALA A 501 -26.44 -8.69 1.49
C ALA A 501 -27.15 -9.18 2.76
N GLN A 502 -28.43 -8.80 2.95
CA GLN A 502 -29.21 -9.28 4.09
C GLN A 502 -29.41 -10.79 4.03
N ALA A 503 -29.82 -11.32 2.87
CA ALA A 503 -30.05 -12.75 2.71
C ALA A 503 -28.79 -13.58 2.97
N LEU A 504 -27.64 -13.16 2.45
CA LEU A 504 -26.38 -13.88 2.64
C LEU A 504 -25.90 -13.90 4.10
N VAL A 505 -26.19 -12.86 4.88
CA VAL A 505 -25.76 -12.80 6.29
C VAL A 505 -26.72 -13.56 7.21
N VAL A 506 -28.01 -13.63 6.84
CA VAL A 506 -29.03 -14.35 7.63
C VAL A 506 -28.99 -15.87 7.37
N LEU A 507 -28.70 -16.29 6.13
CA LEU A 507 -28.40 -17.69 5.77
C LEU A 507 -27.06 -18.14 6.38
#